data_AF-A0A7C3PWQ3-F1
#
_entry.id   AF-A0A7C3PWQ3-F1
#
_cell.length_a   1.000
_cell.length_b   1.000
_cell.length_c   1.000
_cell.angle_alpha   90.00
_cell.angle_beta   90.00
_cell.angle_gamma   90.00
#
_symmetry.space_group_name_H-M   'P 1'
#
loop_
_entity.id
_entity.type
_entity.pdbx_description
1 polymer ?
#
loop_
_entity_poly.entity_id
_entity_poly.type
_entity_poly.pdbx_seq_one_letter_code
_entity_poly.pdbx_strand_id
1 'polypeptide(L)'
;MRFSRFVLPGIIAVVTWTSSNLQWGGDNWRNIIEADAKGYYAYLPALFIYRDIHFGFHDSVEARYADENTRYEYRTQHNGQVINKYYLGTAIAQLPFFACAHLASKAAGYPADGYSKLYPVFINAGAIVFLLIGLVYVRNLLRSFKASDPLIAFLLIALVFGTNLFYYA
;
A
#
# COMPACT_ATOMS: atom_id res chain seq x y z
N MET A 1 7.55 29.18 -18.47
CA MET A 1 7.61 27.79 -19.01
C MET A 1 6.80 26.88 -18.11
N ARG A 2 5.78 26.16 -18.63
CA ARG A 2 4.87 25.26 -17.86
C ARG A 2 5.55 23.93 -17.44
N PHE A 3 6.80 23.95 -16.99
CA PHE A 3 7.56 22.74 -16.67
C PHE A 3 6.87 21.92 -15.57
N SER A 4 6.22 22.60 -14.62
CA SER A 4 5.47 22.00 -13.51
C SER A 4 4.30 21.10 -13.93
N ARG A 5 3.79 21.20 -15.17
CA ARG A 5 2.63 20.38 -15.61
C ARG A 5 2.99 18.92 -15.87
N PHE A 6 4.24 18.63 -16.18
CA PHE A 6 4.70 17.28 -16.53
C PHE A 6 5.38 16.56 -15.37
N VAL A 7 5.71 17.27 -14.29
CA VAL A 7 6.43 16.70 -13.13
C VAL A 7 5.61 15.62 -12.43
N LEU A 8 4.33 15.89 -12.13
CA LEU A 8 3.47 14.90 -11.46
C LEU A 8 3.28 13.64 -12.32
N PRO A 9 2.85 13.74 -13.60
CA PRO A 9 2.78 12.54 -14.46
C PRO A 9 4.11 11.81 -14.60
N GLY A 10 5.23 12.54 -14.69
CA GLY A 10 6.56 11.94 -14.78
C GLY A 10 6.95 11.16 -13.53
N ILE A 11 6.73 11.73 -12.33
CA ILE A 11 6.94 11.03 -11.06
C ILE A 11 6.10 9.76 -10.99
N ILE A 12 4.79 9.86 -11.27
CA ILE A 12 3.89 8.71 -11.19
C ILE A 12 4.26 7.64 -12.21
N ALA A 13 4.67 8.00 -13.42
CA ALA A 13 5.15 7.06 -14.41
C ALA A 13 6.39 6.31 -13.93
N VAL A 14 7.38 7.02 -13.36
CA VAL A 14 8.62 6.40 -12.84
C VAL A 14 8.33 5.49 -11.65
N VAL A 15 7.52 5.95 -10.69
CA VAL A 15 7.14 5.15 -9.52
C VAL A 15 6.38 3.89 -9.95
N THR A 16 5.32 4.04 -10.74
CA THR A 16 4.52 2.91 -11.23
C THR A 16 5.36 1.92 -12.04
N TRP A 17 6.23 2.42 -12.91
CA TRP A 17 7.14 1.57 -13.68
C TRP A 17 8.05 0.76 -12.74
N THR A 18 8.62 1.42 -11.73
CA THR A 18 9.53 0.77 -10.79
C THR A 18 8.81 -0.27 -9.93
N SER A 19 7.67 0.09 -9.32
CA SER A 19 6.86 -0.83 -8.50
C SER A 19 6.38 -2.03 -9.33
N SER A 20 5.96 -1.81 -10.58
CA SER A 20 5.57 -2.91 -11.46
C SER A 20 6.73 -3.86 -11.78
N ASN A 21 7.92 -3.34 -12.07
CA ASN A 21 9.08 -4.16 -12.44
C ASN A 21 9.64 -4.93 -11.24
N LEU A 22 9.65 -4.31 -10.05
CA LEU A 22 10.25 -4.91 -8.86
C LEU A 22 9.28 -5.83 -8.12
N GLN A 23 8.00 -5.47 -8.02
CA GLN A 23 7.09 -6.08 -7.05
C GLN A 23 5.94 -6.88 -7.68
N TRP A 24 5.44 -6.53 -8.86
CA TRP A 24 4.19 -7.16 -9.36
C TRP A 24 4.41 -8.48 -10.11
N GLY A 25 5.63 -8.70 -10.59
CA GLY A 25 6.04 -9.89 -11.35
C GLY A 25 6.44 -11.08 -10.47
N GLY A 26 6.41 -12.28 -11.05
CA GLY A 26 6.84 -13.52 -10.38
C GLY A 26 6.16 -13.72 -9.02
N ASP A 27 6.97 -13.96 -8.00
CA ASP A 27 6.57 -14.14 -6.60
C ASP A 27 6.85 -12.91 -5.71
N ASN A 28 7.44 -11.84 -6.26
CA ASN A 28 7.83 -10.64 -5.51
C ASN A 28 6.63 -9.90 -4.89
N TRP A 29 5.42 -10.14 -5.38
CA TRP A 29 4.19 -9.52 -4.87
C TRP A 29 3.88 -9.92 -3.42
N ARG A 30 4.44 -11.05 -2.95
CA ARG A 30 4.33 -11.50 -1.55
C ARG A 30 5.01 -10.53 -0.58
N ASN A 31 6.00 -9.78 -1.05
CA ASN A 31 6.79 -8.84 -0.23
C ASN A 31 6.19 -7.42 -0.20
N ILE A 32 5.07 -7.18 -0.88
CA ILE A 32 4.44 -5.85 -0.88
C ILE A 32 3.78 -5.54 0.47
N ILE A 33 3.18 -6.55 1.12
CA ILE A 33 2.59 -6.42 2.45
C ILE A 33 3.43 -7.26 3.42
N GLU A 34 4.49 -6.64 3.93
CA GLU A 34 5.45 -7.27 4.86
C GLU A 34 5.48 -6.57 6.22
N ALA A 35 6.10 -7.22 7.20
CA ALA A 35 6.32 -6.68 8.54
C ALA A 35 5.04 -6.04 9.16
N ASP A 36 5.13 -4.78 9.58
CA ASP A 36 4.03 -4.04 10.19
C ASP A 36 2.85 -3.81 9.25
N ALA A 37 3.08 -3.72 7.94
CA ALA A 37 2.03 -3.60 6.94
C ALA A 37 1.03 -4.76 7.02
N LYS A 38 1.48 -5.97 7.39
CA LYS A 38 0.58 -7.12 7.62
C LYS A 38 -0.45 -6.83 8.71
N GLY A 39 -0.01 -6.22 9.81
CA GLY A 39 -0.89 -5.86 10.92
C GLY A 39 -1.85 -4.73 10.55
N TYR A 40 -1.37 -3.67 9.91
CA TYR A 40 -2.22 -2.59 9.42
C TYR A 40 -3.30 -3.09 8.44
N TYR A 41 -2.93 -4.01 7.55
CA TYR A 41 -3.80 -4.56 6.51
C TYR A 41 -4.81 -5.58 7.03
N ALA A 42 -4.44 -6.40 8.02
CA ALA A 42 -5.20 -7.58 8.47
C ALA A 42 -6.66 -7.30 8.89
N TYR A 43 -6.99 -6.07 9.28
CA TYR A 43 -8.37 -5.67 9.58
C TYR A 43 -9.34 -5.88 8.41
N LEU A 44 -8.88 -5.69 7.17
CA LEU A 44 -9.70 -5.85 5.97
C LEU A 44 -10.15 -7.30 5.77
N PRO A 45 -9.24 -8.29 5.64
CA PRO A 45 -9.65 -9.68 5.54
C PRO A 45 -10.37 -10.18 6.80
N ALA A 46 -9.96 -9.73 7.99
CA ALA A 46 -10.63 -10.08 9.25
C ALA A 46 -12.13 -9.74 9.23
N LEU A 47 -12.49 -8.54 8.79
CA LEU A 47 -13.89 -8.08 8.77
C LEU A 47 -14.68 -8.63 7.58
N PHE A 48 -14.10 -8.58 6.37
CA PHE A 48 -14.87 -8.80 5.14
C PHE A 48 -14.81 -10.24 4.62
N ILE A 49 -13.81 -11.04 5.02
CA ILE A 49 -13.59 -12.39 4.49
C ILE A 49 -13.73 -13.43 5.60
N TYR A 50 -12.87 -13.36 6.61
CA TYR A 50 -12.78 -14.39 7.66
C TYR A 50 -13.83 -14.22 8.75
N ARG A 51 -14.37 -13.00 8.92
CA ARG A 51 -15.31 -12.64 10.00
C ARG A 51 -14.76 -12.98 11.39
N ASP A 52 -13.48 -12.75 11.57
CA ASP A 52 -12.72 -13.07 12.77
C ASP A 52 -11.82 -11.90 13.18
N ILE A 53 -12.26 -11.16 14.19
CA ILE A 53 -11.54 -10.01 14.75
C ILE A 53 -10.43 -10.39 15.73
N HIS A 54 -10.26 -11.68 16.03
CA HIS A 54 -9.17 -12.20 16.86
C HIS A 54 -8.04 -12.81 16.03
N PHE A 55 -8.14 -12.73 14.69
CA PHE A 55 -7.06 -13.05 13.75
C PHE A 55 -6.54 -14.50 13.87
N GLY A 56 -7.42 -15.45 14.16
CA GLY A 56 -7.12 -16.89 14.17
C GLY A 56 -6.74 -17.44 12.79
N PHE A 57 -7.13 -16.76 11.71
CA PHE A 57 -6.74 -17.12 10.35
C PHE A 57 -5.25 -16.88 10.04
N HIS A 58 -4.54 -16.08 10.85
CA HIS A 58 -3.18 -15.62 10.58
C HIS A 58 -2.20 -16.76 10.27
N ASP A 59 -2.20 -17.82 11.09
CA ASP A 59 -1.24 -18.92 10.94
C ASP A 59 -1.41 -19.64 9.60
N SER A 60 -2.66 -19.79 9.13
CA SER A 60 -2.96 -20.40 7.83
C SER A 60 -2.53 -19.52 6.65
N VAL A 61 -2.63 -18.19 6.82
CA VAL A 61 -2.23 -17.21 5.80
C VAL A 61 -0.70 -17.15 5.72
N GLU A 62 -0.01 -17.04 6.85
CA GLU A 62 1.46 -17.04 6.88
C GLU A 62 2.03 -18.33 6.32
N ALA A 63 1.44 -19.49 6.64
CA ALA A 63 1.88 -20.78 6.09
C ALA A 63 1.72 -20.86 4.56
N ARG A 64 0.76 -20.13 3.98
CA ARG A 64 0.46 -20.18 2.54
C ARG A 64 1.18 -19.11 1.73
N TYR A 65 1.39 -17.93 2.30
CA TYR A 65 1.80 -16.73 1.54
C TYR A 65 3.11 -16.10 2.01
N ALA A 66 3.58 -16.39 3.22
CA ALA A 66 4.82 -15.83 3.72
C ALA A 66 5.99 -16.78 3.46
N ASP A 67 7.09 -16.24 2.96
CA ASP A 67 8.39 -16.91 2.96
C ASP A 67 9.00 -16.87 4.37
N GLU A 68 9.95 -17.76 4.68
CA GLU A 68 10.58 -17.87 6.01
C GLU A 68 11.11 -16.53 6.54
N ASN A 69 11.66 -15.70 5.65
CA ASN A 69 12.22 -14.39 6.00
C ASN A 69 11.18 -13.26 6.15
N THR A 70 9.94 -13.51 5.75
CA THR A 70 8.85 -12.50 5.76
C THR A 70 7.78 -12.81 6.80
N ARG A 71 7.92 -13.93 7.53
CA ARG A 71 7.01 -14.29 8.61
C ARG A 71 6.98 -13.22 9.68
N TYR A 72 5.79 -12.81 10.09
CA TYR A 72 5.66 -11.70 11.02
C TYR A 72 4.43 -11.83 11.92
N GLU A 73 4.66 -11.84 13.23
CA GLU A 73 3.58 -11.90 14.22
C GLU A 73 3.12 -10.49 14.59
N TYR A 74 1.96 -10.10 14.04
CA TYR A 74 1.31 -8.83 14.39
C TYR A 74 0.33 -8.95 15.55
N ARG A 75 -0.02 -10.17 15.96
CA ARG A 75 -0.95 -10.41 17.06
C ARG A 75 -0.21 -10.35 18.40
N THR A 76 -0.95 -10.03 19.45
CA THR A 76 -0.47 -10.05 20.83
C THR A 76 -1.61 -10.43 21.77
N GLN A 77 -1.28 -10.84 22.99
CA GLN A 77 -2.27 -11.18 24.02
C GLN A 77 -2.56 -9.96 24.91
N HIS A 78 -3.83 -9.65 25.11
CA HIS A 78 -4.29 -8.64 26.05
C HIS A 78 -5.56 -9.12 26.75
N ASN A 79 -5.55 -9.17 28.09
CA ASN A 79 -6.68 -9.64 28.90
C ASN A 79 -7.25 -11.02 28.48
N GLY A 80 -6.36 -11.95 28.09
CA GLY A 80 -6.75 -13.30 27.66
C GLY A 80 -7.34 -13.37 26.24
N GLN A 81 -7.28 -12.28 25.48
CA GLN A 81 -7.73 -12.22 24.09
C GLN A 81 -6.58 -11.89 23.15
N VAL A 82 -6.60 -12.51 21.97
CA VAL A 82 -5.68 -12.20 20.88
C VAL A 82 -6.15 -10.92 20.19
N ILE A 83 -5.30 -9.90 20.18
CA ILE A 83 -5.55 -8.62 19.54
C ILE A 83 -4.47 -8.32 18.51
N ASN A 84 -4.75 -7.41 17.59
CA ASN A 84 -3.76 -6.85 16.68
C ASN A 84 -3.11 -5.62 17.32
N LYS A 85 -1.77 -5.58 17.37
CA LYS A 85 -1.01 -4.49 18.01
C LYS A 85 -1.00 -3.19 17.21
N TYR A 86 -1.44 -3.21 15.94
CA TYR A 86 -1.53 -2.06 15.06
C TYR A 86 -2.96 -1.52 14.97
N TYR A 87 -3.10 -0.22 14.72
CA TYR A 87 -4.41 0.42 14.57
C TYR A 87 -4.96 0.31 13.14
N LEU A 88 -6.29 0.32 13.01
CA LEU A 88 -7.01 0.08 11.75
C LEU A 88 -7.02 1.26 10.75
N GLY A 89 -6.43 2.41 11.07
CA GLY A 89 -6.52 3.63 10.25
C GLY A 89 -6.02 3.43 8.82
N THR A 90 -4.88 2.75 8.64
CA THR A 90 -4.33 2.42 7.32
C THR A 90 -5.25 1.48 6.53
N ALA A 91 -5.86 0.50 7.18
CA ALA A 91 -6.84 -0.39 6.55
C ALA A 91 -8.03 0.38 5.98
N ILE A 92 -8.53 1.42 6.66
CA ILE A 92 -9.62 2.26 6.13
C ILE A 92 -9.20 2.92 4.81
N ALA A 93 -7.98 3.47 4.73
CA ALA A 93 -7.48 4.09 3.51
C ALA A 93 -7.30 3.05 2.37
N GLN A 94 -6.94 1.82 2.73
CA GLN A 94 -6.75 0.70 1.81
C GLN A 94 -8.06 0.06 1.32
N LEU A 95 -9.17 0.26 2.04
CA LEU A 95 -10.48 -0.37 1.77
C LEU A 95 -10.95 -0.31 0.30
N PRO A 96 -10.96 0.85 -0.39
CA PRO A 96 -11.41 0.89 -1.79
C PRO A 96 -10.55 0.01 -2.71
N PHE A 97 -9.24 -0.05 -2.48
CA PHE A 97 -8.32 -0.86 -3.27
C PHE A 97 -8.46 -2.34 -2.96
N PHE A 98 -8.68 -2.69 -1.69
CA PHE A 98 -9.02 -4.06 -1.28
C PHE A 98 -10.32 -4.55 -1.92
N ALA A 99 -11.36 -3.72 -1.96
CA ALA A 99 -12.62 -4.06 -2.61
C ALA A 99 -12.42 -4.32 -4.11
N CYS A 100 -11.67 -3.46 -4.80
CA CYS A 100 -11.30 -3.67 -6.19
C CYS A 100 -10.51 -4.98 -6.39
N ALA A 101 -9.54 -5.26 -5.51
CA ALA A 101 -8.76 -6.50 -5.55
C ALA A 101 -9.61 -7.76 -5.34
N HIS A 102 -10.60 -7.68 -4.45
CA HIS A 102 -11.52 -8.77 -4.16
C HIS A 102 -12.39 -9.11 -5.38
N LEU A 103 -12.96 -8.07 -6.01
CA LEU A 103 -13.77 -8.22 -7.22
C LEU A 103 -12.92 -8.73 -8.40
N ALA A 104 -11.72 -8.15 -8.58
CA ALA A 104 -10.80 -8.58 -9.63
C ALA A 104 -10.33 -10.02 -9.43
N SER A 105 -10.03 -10.44 -8.19
CA SER A 105 -9.66 -11.81 -7.86
C SER A 105 -10.75 -12.80 -8.25
N LYS A 106 -12.01 -12.51 -7.90
CA LYS A 106 -13.16 -13.33 -8.29
C LYS A 106 -13.31 -13.41 -9.81
N ALA A 107 -13.22 -12.27 -10.50
CA ALA A 107 -13.38 -12.22 -11.96
C ALA A 107 -12.25 -12.97 -12.70
N ALA A 108 -11.02 -12.93 -12.19
CA ALA A 108 -9.85 -13.57 -12.78
C ALA A 108 -9.61 -15.02 -12.29
N GLY A 109 -10.46 -15.55 -11.41
CA GLY A 109 -10.32 -16.90 -10.86
C GLY A 109 -9.19 -17.08 -9.84
N TYR A 110 -8.65 -15.98 -9.29
CA TYR A 110 -7.70 -16.04 -8.18
C TYR A 110 -8.42 -16.32 -6.85
N PRO A 111 -7.72 -16.90 -5.84
CA PRO A 111 -8.29 -17.05 -4.50
C PRO A 111 -8.76 -15.71 -3.95
N ALA A 112 -10.03 -15.63 -3.54
CA ALA A 112 -10.63 -14.40 -3.01
C ALA A 112 -10.52 -14.35 -1.47
N ASP A 113 -9.32 -14.57 -0.94
CA ASP A 113 -9.03 -14.76 0.49
C ASP A 113 -8.39 -13.56 1.18
N GLY A 114 -8.15 -12.47 0.46
CA GLY A 114 -7.53 -11.27 1.01
C GLY A 114 -6.01 -11.25 0.92
N TYR A 115 -5.36 -12.31 0.43
CA TYR A 115 -3.90 -12.39 0.44
C TYR A 115 -3.32 -12.87 -0.89
N SER A 116 -4.13 -13.40 -1.80
CA SER A 116 -3.69 -13.73 -3.16
C SER A 116 -3.15 -12.53 -3.93
N LYS A 117 -2.43 -12.82 -5.03
CA LYS A 117 -1.61 -11.86 -5.80
C LYS A 117 -2.25 -10.48 -6.05
N LEU A 118 -3.53 -10.41 -6.39
CA LEU A 118 -4.15 -9.13 -6.71
C LEU A 118 -4.33 -8.22 -5.50
N TYR A 119 -4.45 -8.77 -4.29
CA TYR A 119 -4.60 -7.93 -3.08
C TYR A 119 -3.38 -7.06 -2.83
N PRO A 120 -2.15 -7.59 -2.65
CA PRO A 120 -0.98 -6.74 -2.45
C PRO A 120 -0.74 -5.78 -3.61
N VAL A 121 -0.92 -6.21 -4.86
CA VAL A 121 -0.74 -5.34 -6.04
C VAL A 121 -1.69 -4.14 -6.03
N PHE A 122 -2.98 -4.34 -5.72
CA PHE A 122 -3.93 -3.23 -5.64
C PHE A 122 -3.67 -2.33 -4.43
N ILE A 123 -3.19 -2.88 -3.31
CA ILE A 123 -2.76 -2.08 -2.16
C ILE A 123 -1.57 -1.19 -2.53
N ASN A 124 -0.56 -1.70 -3.24
CA ASN A 124 0.55 -0.89 -3.76
C ASN A 124 0.06 0.18 -4.76
N ALA A 125 -0.83 -0.19 -5.69
CA ALA A 125 -1.46 0.79 -6.57
C ALA A 125 -2.19 1.90 -5.78
N GLY A 126 -2.82 1.55 -4.66
CA GLY A 126 -3.41 2.52 -3.73
C GLY A 126 -2.40 3.46 -3.09
N ALA A 127 -1.23 2.97 -2.70
CA ALA A 127 -0.14 3.80 -2.20
C ALA A 127 0.30 4.84 -3.26
N ILE A 128 0.42 4.44 -4.53
CA ILE A 128 0.73 5.35 -5.65
C ILE A 128 -0.36 6.41 -5.85
N VAL A 129 -1.65 6.05 -5.68
CA VAL A 129 -2.75 7.01 -5.73
C VAL A 129 -2.66 8.02 -4.58
N PHE A 130 -2.40 7.57 -3.36
CA PHE A 130 -2.22 8.47 -2.22
C PHE A 130 -0.97 9.34 -2.35
N LEU A 131 0.10 8.83 -2.95
CA LEU A 131 1.28 9.63 -3.32
C LEU A 131 0.87 10.77 -4.26
N LEU A 132 0.15 10.48 -5.35
CA LEU A 132 -0.32 11.50 -6.29
C LEU A 132 -1.17 12.55 -5.59
N ILE A 133 -2.15 12.13 -4.77
CA ILE A 133 -3.00 13.03 -4.00
C ILE A 133 -2.15 13.93 -3.10
N GLY A 134 -1.22 13.35 -2.34
CA GLY A 134 -0.30 14.08 -1.48
C GLY A 134 0.52 15.12 -2.23
N LEU A 135 1.12 14.75 -3.37
CA LEU A 135 1.92 15.66 -4.19
C LEU A 135 1.08 16.79 -4.81
N VAL A 136 -0.18 16.54 -5.16
CA VAL A 136 -1.11 17.59 -5.60
C VAL A 136 -1.35 18.60 -4.47
N TYR A 137 -1.59 18.15 -3.24
CA TYR A 137 -1.77 19.04 -2.10
C TYR A 137 -0.49 19.80 -1.74
N VAL A 138 0.67 19.15 -1.73
CA VAL A 138 1.97 19.82 -1.50
C VAL A 138 2.22 20.89 -2.57
N ARG A 139 1.96 20.58 -3.84
CA ARG A 139 2.06 21.56 -4.93
C ARG A 139 1.16 22.77 -4.69
N ASN A 140 -0.10 22.55 -4.31
CA ASN A 140 -1.06 23.62 -4.06
C ASN A 140 -0.66 24.47 -2.84
N LEU A 141 -0.15 23.82 -1.78
CA LEU A 141 0.38 24.50 -0.60
C LEU A 141 1.57 25.40 -0.96
N LEU A 142 2.56 24.89 -1.68
CA LEU A 142 3.72 25.69 -2.10
C LEU A 142 3.32 26.86 -3.01
N ARG A 143 2.32 26.68 -3.86
CA ARG A 143 1.73 27.76 -4.66
C ARG A 143 1.06 28.84 -3.80
N SER A 144 0.42 28.46 -2.70
CA SER A 144 -0.17 29.43 -1.76
C SER A 144 0.89 30.36 -1.12
N PHE A 145 2.12 29.85 -0.99
CA PHE A 145 3.30 30.62 -0.57
C PHE A 145 3.98 31.39 -1.71
N LYS A 146 3.37 31.44 -2.91
CA LYS A 146 3.90 32.10 -4.11
C LYS A 146 5.26 31.55 -4.58
N ALA A 147 5.56 30.28 -4.28
CA ALA A 147 6.75 29.61 -4.79
C ALA A 147 6.73 29.51 -6.33
N SER A 148 7.90 29.62 -6.97
CA SER A 148 8.02 29.53 -8.42
C SER A 148 7.81 28.10 -8.92
N ASP A 149 7.26 27.95 -10.12
CA ASP A 149 7.00 26.64 -10.74
C ASP A 149 8.26 25.73 -10.83
N PRO A 150 9.48 26.23 -11.14
CA PRO A 150 10.71 25.43 -11.10
C PRO A 150 11.09 24.97 -9.69
N LEU A 151 10.94 25.84 -8.68
CA LEU A 151 11.22 25.48 -7.28
C LEU A 151 10.25 24.40 -6.81
N ILE A 152 8.97 24.52 -7.12
CA ILE A 152 7.96 23.50 -6.79
C ILE A 152 8.31 22.17 -7.46
N ALA A 153 8.67 22.19 -8.75
CA ALA A 153 9.07 20.99 -9.47
C ALA A 153 10.25 20.28 -8.78
N PHE A 154 11.30 21.04 -8.43
CA PHE A 154 12.46 20.53 -7.72
C PHE A 154 12.08 19.94 -6.35
N LEU A 155 11.29 20.65 -5.55
CA LEU A 155 10.87 20.19 -4.23
C LEU A 155 10.03 18.91 -4.28
N LEU A 156 9.13 18.76 -5.27
CA LEU A 156 8.35 17.54 -5.42
C LEU A 156 9.24 16.34 -5.80
N ILE A 157 10.20 16.54 -6.71
CA ILE A 157 11.17 15.49 -7.09
C ILE A 157 12.04 15.12 -5.88
N ALA A 158 12.58 16.12 -5.16
CA ALA A 158 13.40 15.90 -3.98
C ALA A 158 12.61 15.22 -2.84
N LEU A 159 11.33 15.53 -2.67
CA LEU A 159 10.49 14.89 -1.66
C LEU A 159 10.30 13.40 -1.97
N VAL A 160 10.02 13.05 -3.23
CA VAL A 160 9.79 11.66 -3.61
C VAL A 160 11.09 10.86 -3.60
N PHE A 161 12.10 11.31 -4.35
CA PHE A 161 13.33 10.53 -4.59
C PHE A 161 14.46 10.83 -3.61
N GLY A 162 14.35 11.89 -2.81
CA GLY A 162 15.31 12.24 -1.76
C GLY A 162 14.89 11.82 -0.36
N THR A 163 13.75 11.13 -0.21
CA THR A 163 13.27 10.59 1.07
C THR A 163 12.80 9.14 0.90
N ASN A 164 12.33 8.52 1.98
CA ASN A 164 11.76 7.16 1.93
C ASN A 164 10.41 7.10 1.21
N LEU A 165 9.83 8.22 0.78
CA LEU A 165 8.52 8.25 0.13
C LEU A 165 8.47 7.41 -1.15
N PHE A 166 9.57 7.34 -1.91
CA PHE A 166 9.68 6.44 -3.07
C PHE A 166 9.62 4.96 -2.70
N TYR A 167 10.12 4.57 -1.53
CA TYR A 167 10.08 3.17 -1.08
C TYR A 167 8.68 2.77 -0.61
N TYR A 168 7.91 3.71 -0.05
CA TYR A 168 6.57 3.46 0.49
C TYR A 168 5.43 3.59 -0.54
N ALA A 169 5.72 3.88 -1.81
CA ALA A 169 4.73 4.04 -2.88
C ALA A 169 5.12 3.19 -4.10
#